data_AF-A0A8H6T1R2-F1
#
_entry.id   AF-A0A8H6T1R2-F1
#
_cell.length_a   1.000
_cell.length_b   1.000
_cell.length_c   1.000
_cell.angle_alpha   90.00
_cell.angle_beta   90.00
_cell.angle_gamma   90.00
#
_symmetry.space_group_name_H-M   'P 1'
#
loop_
_entity.id
_entity.type
_entity.pdbx_description
1 polymer ?
#
loop_
_entity_poly.entity_id
_entity_poly.type
_entity_poly.pdbx_seq_one_letter_code
_entity_poly.pdbx_strand_id
1 'polypeptide(L)'
;MISNANESETTKTKLNSPPTLLSLSPETLHTITLMASDTLGPPREWRALLCSCQSLRRTLDIPALHALLFASKFQVPAGLLPGEGELYARDELLRRFSALKIFRTRRVEPEVEAEAGDKAQFTDALWVAYVMLKAEEPRRRQRNVEQLVWTGLPALLLDYLRLHLEESRGWPVVNETNSLVVALLWFLSSEECVKAESPKTREEVMARIRPYVLAAFRYPLTPSNRSTDASMPVSVIAATATREVHYFGRRIDVPVPAVPIYAILCYFTRLEVVSPTFPGHIGQKTQTQVQTRGPRREDVEHFINECRTPFEPWDGEALGPRCVGGGGGRARAESVNCDRDVDLTRSLLATYFPGSLSGRWMGSSIIPCINDYRHWMNNPEAPAPESMEMFCRQPLYLTLQEHFCFKKSVNGGHGQAIEDELPETWVEREAGRVHSSSMVR
;
A
#
# COMPACT_ATOMS: atom_id res chain seq x y z
N MET A 1 46.35 -61.28 -62.13
CA MET A 1 45.17 -60.81 -62.89
C MET A 1 43.97 -61.01 -61.98
N ILE A 2 43.21 -60.04 -61.48
CA ILE A 2 43.10 -58.59 -61.65
C ILE A 2 42.80 -58.05 -60.24
N SER A 3 43.51 -56.99 -59.87
CA SER A 3 43.43 -56.33 -58.56
C SER A 3 42.18 -55.45 -58.49
N ASN A 4 41.36 -55.70 -57.47
CA ASN A 4 40.38 -54.75 -56.94
C ASN A 4 41.12 -53.69 -56.12
N ALA A 5 41.07 -52.44 -56.54
CA ALA A 5 41.36 -51.28 -55.70
C ALA A 5 40.93 -50.01 -56.43
N ASN A 6 39.78 -49.45 -56.05
CA ASN A 6 39.47 -48.02 -56.18
C ASN A 6 38.17 -47.73 -55.40
N GLU A 7 38.26 -47.79 -54.06
CA GLU A 7 37.37 -47.02 -53.19
C GLU A 7 38.11 -45.74 -52.81
N SER A 8 37.76 -44.66 -53.51
CA SER A 8 38.21 -43.31 -53.20
C SER A 8 37.48 -42.79 -51.96
N GLU A 9 38.13 -42.92 -50.81
CA GLU A 9 37.69 -42.43 -49.51
C GLU A 9 37.81 -40.89 -49.46
N THR A 10 36.84 -40.17 -50.03
CA THR A 10 36.71 -38.72 -49.86
C THR A 10 36.15 -38.43 -48.47
N THR A 11 37.04 -38.33 -47.48
CA THR A 11 36.77 -37.79 -46.14
C THR A 11 36.38 -36.32 -46.23
N LYS A 12 35.07 -36.06 -46.45
CA LYS A 12 34.47 -34.73 -46.29
C LYS A 12 34.64 -34.30 -44.83
N THR A 13 35.66 -33.51 -44.58
CA THR A 13 35.81 -32.69 -43.37
C THR A 13 34.58 -31.79 -43.26
N LYS A 14 33.60 -32.21 -42.44
CA LYS A 14 32.51 -31.33 -42.00
C LYS A 14 33.17 -30.14 -41.31
N LEU A 15 33.26 -29.01 -42.01
CA LEU A 15 33.58 -27.73 -41.37
C LEU A 15 32.53 -27.52 -40.28
N ASN A 16 32.94 -27.66 -39.02
CA ASN A 16 32.13 -27.30 -37.87
C ASN A 16 31.94 -25.79 -37.92
N SER A 17 30.82 -25.33 -38.51
CA SER A 17 30.40 -23.94 -38.39
C SER A 17 30.34 -23.57 -36.91
N PRO A 18 30.85 -22.40 -36.49
CA PRO A 18 30.80 -22.00 -35.10
C PRO A 18 29.33 -22.03 -34.60
N PRO A 19 29.10 -22.45 -33.34
CA PRO A 19 27.76 -22.50 -32.79
C PRO A 19 27.12 -21.11 -32.87
N THR A 20 25.93 -21.06 -33.46
CA THR A 20 25.15 -19.82 -33.59
C THR A 20 24.16 -19.72 -32.43
N LEU A 21 23.68 -18.52 -32.11
CA LEU A 21 22.64 -18.32 -31.09
C LEU A 21 21.39 -19.17 -31.37
N LEU A 22 21.05 -19.39 -32.65
CA LEU A 22 19.92 -20.21 -33.09
C LEU A 22 20.12 -21.71 -32.88
N SER A 23 21.36 -22.15 -32.62
CA SER A 23 21.68 -23.55 -32.31
C SER A 23 21.56 -23.89 -30.82
N LEU A 24 21.31 -22.89 -29.96
CA LEU A 24 21.07 -23.09 -28.53
C LEU A 24 19.69 -23.70 -28.28
N SER A 25 19.57 -24.42 -27.16
CA SER A 25 18.27 -24.93 -26.73
C SER A 25 17.32 -23.79 -26.33
N PRO A 26 15.99 -23.97 -26.46
CA PRO A 26 15.02 -22.97 -26.02
C PRO A 26 15.22 -22.51 -24.57
N GLU A 27 15.54 -23.43 -23.66
CA GLU A 27 15.73 -23.16 -22.23
C GLU A 27 16.96 -22.26 -21.99
N THR A 28 18.02 -22.48 -22.77
CA THR A 28 19.23 -21.64 -22.72
C THR A 28 18.91 -20.23 -23.20
N LEU A 29 18.12 -20.11 -24.29
CA LEU A 29 17.67 -18.81 -24.80
C LEU A 29 16.75 -18.08 -23.82
N HIS A 30 15.85 -18.80 -23.14
CA HIS A 30 15.00 -18.25 -22.08
C HIS A 30 15.85 -17.71 -20.92
N THR A 31 16.82 -18.48 -20.46
CA THR A 31 17.73 -18.08 -19.36
C THR A 31 18.53 -16.84 -19.73
N ILE A 32 19.11 -16.79 -20.94
CA ILE A 32 19.82 -15.61 -21.44
C ILE A 32 18.89 -14.39 -21.48
N THR A 33 17.65 -14.57 -21.95
CA THR A 33 16.66 -13.49 -22.03
C THR A 33 16.30 -12.94 -20.65
N LEU A 34 16.10 -13.82 -19.66
CA LEU A 34 15.79 -13.42 -18.28
C LEU A 34 16.96 -12.67 -17.64
N MET A 35 18.19 -13.18 -17.78
CA MET A 35 19.39 -12.52 -17.25
C MET A 35 19.64 -11.15 -17.91
N ALA A 36 19.46 -11.05 -19.23
CA ALA A 36 19.56 -9.79 -19.94
C ALA A 36 18.47 -8.78 -19.54
N SER A 37 17.38 -9.27 -18.95
CA SER A 37 16.22 -8.48 -18.54
C SER A 37 16.21 -8.13 -17.04
N ASP A 38 17.26 -8.36 -16.26
CA ASP A 38 17.22 -8.12 -14.79
C ASP A 38 17.26 -6.62 -14.39
N THR A 39 17.27 -5.70 -15.36
CA THR A 39 17.23 -4.25 -15.12
C THR A 39 15.83 -3.75 -14.74
N LEU A 40 15.75 -2.62 -14.04
CA LEU A 40 14.46 -1.97 -13.78
C LEU A 40 13.86 -1.39 -15.07
N GLY A 41 12.53 -1.38 -15.14
CA GLY A 41 11.76 -0.95 -16.29
C GLY A 41 11.53 -2.03 -17.36
N PRO A 42 11.02 -1.62 -18.54
CA PRO A 42 10.70 -2.54 -19.63
C PRO A 42 11.95 -3.26 -20.16
N PRO A 43 11.89 -4.58 -20.43
CA PRO A 43 13.00 -5.36 -20.97
C PRO A 43 13.24 -5.02 -22.45
N ARG A 44 14.15 -4.07 -22.71
CA ARG A 44 14.42 -3.56 -24.06
C ARG A 44 15.12 -4.59 -24.94
N GLU A 45 16.01 -5.34 -24.32
CA GLU A 45 16.83 -6.40 -24.90
C GLU A 45 15.93 -7.50 -25.46
N TRP A 46 14.89 -7.88 -24.71
CA TRP A 46 13.90 -8.86 -25.15
C TRP A 46 13.16 -8.41 -26.41
N ARG A 47 12.72 -7.14 -26.46
CA ARG A 47 12.08 -6.60 -27.67
C ARG A 47 13.04 -6.62 -28.87
N ALA A 48 14.30 -6.25 -28.67
CA ALA A 48 15.30 -6.31 -29.73
C ALA A 48 15.51 -7.74 -30.24
N LEU A 49 15.56 -8.74 -29.35
CA LEU A 49 15.65 -10.16 -29.70
C LEU A 49 14.42 -10.63 -30.49
N LEU A 50 13.20 -10.28 -30.08
CA LEU A 50 11.97 -10.62 -30.81
C LEU A 50 11.93 -10.02 -32.22
N CYS A 51 12.54 -8.85 -32.42
CA CYS A 51 12.61 -8.18 -33.72
C CYS A 51 13.76 -8.67 -34.62
N SER A 52 14.69 -9.48 -34.10
CA SER A 52 15.88 -9.89 -34.85
C SER A 52 15.61 -10.93 -35.93
N CYS A 53 14.85 -11.99 -35.63
CA CYS A 53 14.45 -12.99 -36.62
C CYS A 53 13.17 -13.75 -36.20
N GLN A 54 12.50 -14.38 -37.18
CA GLN A 54 11.25 -15.12 -36.93
C GLN A 54 11.47 -16.35 -36.04
N SER A 55 12.64 -16.99 -36.11
CA SER A 55 12.96 -18.14 -35.27
C SER A 55 12.99 -17.76 -33.80
N LEU A 56 13.74 -16.71 -33.44
CA LEU A 56 13.79 -16.20 -32.07
C LEU A 56 12.42 -15.72 -31.60
N ARG A 57 11.66 -15.03 -32.45
CA ARG A 57 10.29 -14.64 -32.12
C ARG A 57 9.42 -15.85 -31.76
N ARG A 58 9.44 -16.92 -32.56
CA ARG A 58 8.65 -18.13 -32.26
C ARG A 58 9.10 -18.82 -30.97
N THR A 59 10.39 -18.81 -30.66
CA THR A 59 10.93 -19.43 -29.44
C THR A 59 10.67 -18.61 -28.17
N LEU A 60 10.62 -17.27 -28.29
CA LEU A 60 10.53 -16.35 -27.15
C LEU A 60 9.12 -15.78 -26.93
N ASP A 61 8.26 -15.70 -27.95
CA ASP A 61 6.88 -15.19 -27.86
C ASP A 61 5.93 -16.32 -27.43
N ILE A 62 6.22 -16.93 -26.27
CA ILE A 62 5.44 -18.04 -25.68
C ILE A 62 4.92 -17.64 -24.29
N PRO A 63 3.73 -18.12 -23.86
CA PRO A 63 3.16 -17.79 -22.54
C PRO A 63 4.10 -18.08 -21.37
N ALA A 64 4.78 -19.23 -21.37
CA ALA A 64 5.73 -19.61 -20.33
C ALA A 64 6.83 -18.58 -20.11
N LEU A 65 7.43 -18.06 -21.19
CA LEU A 65 8.46 -17.04 -21.08
C LEU A 65 7.88 -15.70 -20.61
N HIS A 66 6.65 -15.34 -21.01
CA HIS A 66 5.97 -14.15 -20.48
C HIS A 66 5.77 -14.25 -18.97
N ALA A 67 5.35 -15.40 -18.45
CA ALA A 67 5.19 -15.63 -17.02
C ALA A 67 6.51 -15.58 -16.26
N LEU A 68 7.57 -16.20 -16.80
CA LEU A 68 8.92 -16.13 -16.21
C LEU A 68 9.46 -14.70 -16.21
N LEU A 69 9.29 -13.98 -17.32
CA LEU A 69 9.71 -12.59 -17.45
C LEU A 69 8.92 -11.70 -16.49
N PHE A 70 7.61 -11.93 -16.35
CA PHE A 70 6.79 -11.23 -15.38
C PHE A 70 7.28 -11.46 -13.95
N ALA A 71 7.49 -12.72 -13.54
CA ALA A 71 8.03 -13.07 -12.23
C ALA A 71 9.44 -12.50 -11.99
N SER A 72 10.23 -12.32 -13.06
CA SER A 72 11.55 -11.69 -12.97
C SER A 72 11.47 -10.17 -12.76
N LYS A 73 10.42 -9.51 -13.28
CA LYS A 73 10.28 -8.05 -13.27
C LYS A 73 9.43 -7.52 -12.12
N PHE A 74 8.47 -8.32 -11.67
CA PHE A 74 7.44 -7.94 -10.73
C PHE A 74 7.26 -9.03 -9.68
N GLN A 75 6.87 -8.62 -8.48
CA GLN A 75 6.42 -9.57 -7.48
C GLN A 75 4.99 -10.04 -7.80
N VAL A 76 4.77 -11.34 -7.66
CA VAL A 76 3.47 -11.98 -7.82
C VAL A 76 3.15 -12.78 -6.56
N PRO A 77 1.94 -12.66 -6.01
CA PRO A 77 1.47 -13.52 -4.92
C PRO A 77 1.60 -15.00 -5.29
N ALA A 78 1.98 -15.80 -4.30
CA ALA A 78 2.13 -17.25 -4.48
C ALA A 78 0.84 -17.89 -5.03
N GLY A 79 0.98 -18.79 -6.01
CA GLY A 79 -0.13 -19.55 -6.57
C GLY A 79 -0.86 -18.91 -7.76
N LEU A 80 -0.56 -17.64 -8.10
CA LEU A 80 -1.24 -16.96 -9.21
C LEU A 80 -0.73 -17.30 -10.59
N LEU A 81 0.57 -17.54 -10.74
CA LEU A 81 1.17 -17.77 -12.07
C LEU A 81 0.92 -19.18 -12.62
N PRO A 82 1.02 -20.28 -11.84
CA PRO A 82 0.82 -21.61 -12.41
C PRO A 82 -0.59 -21.81 -12.96
N GLY A 83 -0.70 -22.39 -14.17
CA GLY A 83 -1.99 -22.70 -14.80
C GLY A 83 -2.54 -21.53 -15.63
N GLU A 84 -3.77 -21.10 -15.35
CA GLU A 84 -4.44 -20.05 -16.14
C GLU A 84 -3.71 -18.70 -16.10
N GLY A 85 -3.04 -18.38 -14.99
CA GLY A 85 -2.30 -17.11 -14.84
C GLY A 85 -1.17 -16.95 -15.85
N GLU A 86 -0.58 -18.04 -16.33
CA GLU A 86 0.47 -18.04 -17.35
C GLU A 86 -0.04 -17.45 -18.68
N LEU A 87 -1.30 -17.73 -19.03
CA LEU A 87 -1.92 -17.24 -20.25
C LEU A 87 -2.10 -15.72 -20.24
N TYR A 88 -2.34 -15.14 -19.05
CA TYR A 88 -2.59 -13.72 -18.86
C TYR A 88 -1.33 -12.92 -18.47
N ALA A 89 -0.21 -13.58 -18.21
CA ALA A 89 1.02 -12.93 -17.79
C ALA A 89 1.52 -11.89 -18.82
N ARG A 90 1.30 -12.15 -20.11
CA ARG A 90 1.63 -11.20 -21.19
C ARG A 90 0.85 -9.91 -21.05
N ASP A 91 -0.46 -10.00 -20.86
CA ASP A 91 -1.34 -8.83 -20.80
C ASP A 91 -1.06 -8.02 -19.54
N GLU A 92 -0.84 -8.69 -18.40
CA GLU A 92 -0.46 -8.04 -17.15
C GLU A 92 0.93 -7.35 -17.27
N LEU A 93 1.89 -7.98 -17.95
CA LEU A 93 3.21 -7.38 -18.25
C LEU A 93 3.05 -6.09 -19.05
N LEU A 94 2.26 -6.12 -20.12
CA LEU A 94 1.99 -4.96 -20.98
C LEU A 94 1.28 -3.86 -20.21
N ARG A 95 0.30 -4.22 -19.38
CA ARG A 95 -0.46 -3.27 -18.58
C ARG A 95 0.41 -2.56 -17.55
N ARG A 96 1.23 -3.30 -16.79
CA ARG A 96 2.16 -2.71 -15.81
C ARG A 96 3.18 -1.81 -16.49
N PHE A 97 3.82 -2.25 -17.58
CA PHE A 97 4.77 -1.38 -18.28
C PHE A 97 4.11 -0.17 -18.94
N SER A 98 2.85 -0.26 -19.34
CA SER A 98 2.10 0.90 -19.84
C SER A 98 1.87 1.92 -18.72
N ALA A 99 1.46 1.48 -17.53
CA ALA A 99 1.34 2.36 -16.35
C ALA A 99 2.70 3.00 -15.98
N LEU A 100 3.77 2.21 -15.93
CA LEU A 100 5.12 2.72 -15.65
C LEU A 100 5.60 3.74 -16.71
N LYS A 101 5.24 3.53 -17.98
CA LYS A 101 5.53 4.50 -19.05
C LYS A 101 4.76 5.80 -18.84
N ILE A 102 3.49 5.75 -18.46
CA ILE A 102 2.68 6.93 -18.14
C ILE A 102 3.38 7.75 -17.05
N PHE A 103 3.77 7.14 -15.93
CA PHE A 103 4.45 7.87 -14.85
C PHE A 103 5.77 8.50 -15.28
N ARG A 104 6.55 7.80 -16.10
CA ARG A 104 7.86 8.30 -16.57
C ARG A 104 7.76 9.44 -17.58
N THR A 105 6.68 9.50 -18.35
CA THR A 105 6.51 10.46 -19.44
C THR A 105 5.62 11.64 -19.07
N ARG A 106 4.70 11.45 -18.12
CA ARG A 106 3.79 12.48 -17.66
C ARG A 106 4.55 13.58 -16.94
N ARG A 107 4.20 14.83 -17.27
CA ARG A 107 4.52 16.00 -16.46
C ARG A 107 3.23 16.46 -15.78
N VAL A 108 3.37 17.03 -14.60
CA VAL A 108 2.24 17.64 -13.90
C VAL A 108 1.98 18.99 -14.55
N GLU A 109 1.11 19.00 -15.56
CA GLU A 109 0.70 20.20 -16.29
C GLU A 109 -0.62 20.72 -15.70
N PRO A 110 -0.79 22.05 -15.52
CA PRO A 110 -1.99 22.62 -14.92
C PRO A 110 -3.27 22.16 -15.65
N GLU A 111 -4.33 21.86 -14.90
CA GLU A 111 -5.56 21.17 -15.36
C GLU A 111 -6.27 21.76 -16.58
N VAL A 112 -5.96 23.02 -16.93
CA VAL A 112 -6.67 23.79 -17.96
C VAL A 112 -6.62 23.12 -19.35
N GLU A 113 -5.65 22.22 -19.59
CA GLU A 113 -5.47 21.59 -20.91
C GLU A 113 -5.58 20.05 -20.90
N ALA A 114 -5.80 19.43 -19.74
CA ALA A 114 -5.85 17.97 -19.68
C ALA A 114 -7.17 17.44 -20.26
N GLU A 115 -7.12 16.80 -21.42
CA GLU A 115 -8.27 16.11 -21.99
C GLU A 115 -8.80 15.05 -20.99
N ALA A 116 -10.11 14.90 -20.89
CA ALA A 116 -10.74 13.94 -19.98
C ALA A 116 -10.20 12.50 -20.15
N GLY A 117 -9.76 12.14 -21.35
CA GLY A 117 -9.13 10.86 -21.65
C GLY A 117 -7.76 10.67 -20.97
N ASP A 118 -6.95 11.72 -20.86
CA ASP A 118 -5.65 11.65 -20.20
C ASP A 118 -5.80 11.47 -18.67
N LYS A 119 -6.80 12.12 -18.07
CA LYS A 119 -7.15 11.92 -16.66
C LYS A 119 -7.54 10.47 -16.37
N ALA A 120 -8.40 9.88 -17.20
CA ALA A 120 -8.83 8.48 -17.04
C ALA A 120 -7.64 7.50 -17.15
N GLN A 121 -6.74 7.71 -18.12
CA GLN A 121 -5.52 6.90 -18.27
C GLN A 121 -4.59 7.01 -17.06
N PHE A 122 -4.46 8.21 -16.48
CA PHE A 122 -3.70 8.40 -15.27
C PHE A 122 -4.29 7.64 -14.08
N THR A 123 -5.61 7.78 -13.87
CA THR A 123 -6.32 7.04 -12.82
C THR A 123 -6.16 5.53 -12.99
N ASP A 124 -6.25 5.01 -14.22
CA ASP A 124 -5.99 3.59 -14.52
C ASP A 124 -4.56 3.17 -14.19
N ALA A 125 -3.57 4.01 -14.50
CA ALA A 125 -2.18 3.74 -14.15
C ALA A 125 -1.98 3.71 -12.62
N LEU A 126 -2.63 4.63 -11.88
CA LEU A 126 -2.59 4.66 -10.41
C LEU A 126 -3.22 3.39 -9.82
N TRP A 127 -4.30 2.87 -10.37
CA TRP A 127 -4.89 1.59 -9.96
C TRP A 127 -3.93 0.42 -10.17
N VAL A 128 -3.22 0.39 -11.29
CA VAL A 128 -2.18 -0.62 -11.55
C VAL A 128 -1.07 -0.52 -10.51
N ALA A 129 -0.58 0.68 -10.20
CA ALA A 129 0.42 0.89 -9.14
C ALA A 129 -0.08 0.46 -7.75
N TYR A 130 -1.36 0.73 -7.45
CA TYR A 130 -1.95 0.37 -6.17
C TYR A 130 -2.05 -1.15 -6.02
N VAL A 131 -2.52 -1.86 -7.05
CA VAL A 131 -2.53 -3.34 -7.05
C VAL A 131 -1.12 -3.91 -6.98
N MET A 132 -0.15 -3.31 -7.68
CA MET A 132 1.26 -3.68 -7.60
C MET A 132 1.79 -3.63 -6.16
N LEU A 133 1.48 -2.56 -5.41
CA LEU A 133 1.91 -2.42 -4.01
C LEU A 133 1.17 -3.36 -3.07
N LYS A 134 -0.14 -3.57 -3.28
CA LYS A 134 -0.93 -4.54 -2.51
C LYS A 134 -0.49 -5.99 -2.73
N ALA A 135 0.11 -6.28 -3.87
CA ALA A 135 0.64 -7.60 -4.21
C ALA A 135 2.08 -7.83 -3.70
N GLU A 136 2.72 -6.81 -3.11
CA GLU A 136 4.07 -6.94 -2.54
C GLU A 136 4.00 -7.75 -1.24
N GLU A 137 4.86 -8.78 -1.11
CA GLU A 137 4.98 -9.51 0.16
C GLU A 137 6.19 -8.95 0.93
N PRO A 138 6.01 -8.54 2.20
CA PRO A 138 7.05 -7.83 2.94
C PRO A 138 8.34 -8.64 3.17
N ARG A 139 8.29 -9.98 3.06
CA ARG A 139 9.46 -10.86 3.27
C ARG A 139 10.31 -11.07 2.01
N ARG A 140 9.90 -10.55 0.85
CA ARG A 140 10.61 -10.74 -0.42
C ARG A 140 11.21 -9.43 -0.90
N ARG A 141 12.11 -9.55 -1.89
CA ARG A 141 12.64 -8.40 -2.60
C ARG A 141 11.50 -7.60 -3.24
N GLN A 142 11.49 -6.29 -3.00
CA GLN A 142 10.39 -5.39 -3.29
C GLN A 142 10.38 -4.89 -4.73
N ARG A 143 10.23 -5.82 -5.68
CA ARG A 143 10.36 -5.51 -7.09
C ARG A 143 9.30 -4.52 -7.55
N ASN A 144 8.09 -4.57 -7.00
CA ASN A 144 7.04 -3.64 -7.44
C ASN A 144 7.34 -2.22 -6.96
N VAL A 145 7.77 -2.04 -5.71
CA VAL A 145 8.26 -0.74 -5.18
C VAL A 145 9.45 -0.22 -5.99
N GLU A 146 10.48 -1.04 -6.24
CA GLU A 146 11.67 -0.66 -7.03
C GLU A 146 11.27 -0.14 -8.43
N GLN A 147 10.35 -0.82 -9.11
CA GLN A 147 9.84 -0.41 -10.43
C GLN A 147 9.10 0.94 -10.37
N LEU A 148 8.25 1.14 -9.37
CA LEU A 148 7.49 2.39 -9.21
C LEU A 148 8.41 3.56 -8.87
N VAL A 149 9.36 3.38 -7.96
CA VAL A 149 10.37 4.40 -7.62
C VAL A 149 11.22 4.74 -8.84
N TRP A 150 11.64 3.75 -9.63
CA TRP A 150 12.40 3.96 -10.87
C TRP A 150 11.68 4.84 -11.90
N THR A 151 10.35 4.85 -11.91
CA THR A 151 9.58 5.73 -12.81
C THR A 151 9.56 7.19 -12.37
N GLY A 152 9.98 7.50 -11.15
CA GLY A 152 9.82 8.82 -10.55
C GLY A 152 8.41 9.06 -9.97
N LEU A 153 7.61 8.00 -9.80
CA LEU A 153 6.25 8.11 -9.26
C LEU A 153 6.18 8.88 -7.93
N PRO A 154 7.06 8.71 -6.93
CA PRO A 154 6.97 9.48 -5.68
C PRO A 154 7.01 11.00 -5.89
N ALA A 155 7.90 11.48 -6.76
CA ALA A 155 7.99 12.91 -7.09
C ALA A 155 6.74 13.38 -7.85
N LEU A 156 6.26 12.57 -8.79
CA LEU A 156 5.02 12.84 -9.54
C LEU A 156 3.81 12.99 -8.60
N LEU A 157 3.69 12.14 -7.58
CA LEU A 157 2.60 12.19 -6.59
C LEU A 157 2.67 13.44 -5.72
N LEU A 158 3.88 13.83 -5.28
CA LEU A 158 4.09 15.08 -4.53
C LEU A 158 3.70 16.30 -5.36
N ASP A 159 4.14 16.36 -6.62
CA ASP A 159 3.81 17.46 -7.52
C ASP A 159 2.31 17.49 -7.82
N TYR A 160 1.67 16.33 -8.01
CA TYR A 160 0.21 16.24 -8.17
C TYR A 160 -0.53 16.81 -6.96
N LEU A 161 -0.16 16.45 -5.73
CA LEU A 161 -0.83 16.99 -4.53
C LEU A 161 -0.69 18.51 -4.41
N ARG A 162 0.45 19.06 -4.84
CA ARG A 162 0.72 20.51 -4.74
C ARG A 162 -0.11 21.31 -5.74
N LEU A 163 -0.27 20.77 -6.95
CA LEU A 163 -0.79 21.49 -8.11
C LEU A 163 -2.25 21.12 -8.47
N HIS A 164 -2.70 19.90 -8.16
CA HIS A 164 -3.90 19.27 -8.74
C HIS A 164 -4.85 18.65 -7.73
N LEU A 165 -4.67 18.91 -6.43
CA LEU A 165 -5.68 18.46 -5.48
C LEU A 165 -6.95 19.28 -5.69
N GLU A 166 -7.91 18.68 -6.40
CA GLU A 166 -9.20 19.31 -6.71
C GLU A 166 -9.87 19.83 -5.44
N GLU A 167 -10.24 21.10 -5.45
CA GLU A 167 -10.92 21.76 -4.32
C GLU A 167 -12.30 22.26 -4.75
N SER A 168 -13.32 21.89 -3.97
CA SER A 168 -14.66 22.46 -4.06
C SER A 168 -14.88 23.37 -2.86
N ARG A 169 -14.94 24.69 -3.10
CA ARG A 169 -14.99 25.71 -2.03
C ARG A 169 -13.82 25.58 -1.03
N GLY A 170 -12.62 25.29 -1.51
CA GLY A 170 -11.42 25.07 -0.68
C GLY A 170 -11.35 23.70 0.01
N TRP A 171 -12.42 22.89 -0.05
CA TRP A 171 -12.40 21.53 0.49
C TRP A 171 -11.92 20.54 -0.56
N PRO A 172 -10.95 19.67 -0.26
CA PRO A 172 -10.48 18.72 -1.23
C PRO A 172 -11.56 17.68 -1.55
N VAL A 173 -11.78 17.46 -2.85
CA VAL A 173 -12.78 16.52 -3.35
C VAL A 173 -12.31 15.09 -3.08
N VAL A 174 -13.20 14.24 -2.59
CA VAL A 174 -12.92 12.80 -2.49
C VAL A 174 -13.31 12.15 -3.81
N ASN A 175 -12.32 11.85 -4.63
CA ASN A 175 -12.48 11.09 -5.87
C ASN A 175 -11.45 9.94 -5.89
N GLU A 176 -11.59 8.99 -6.82
CA GLU A 176 -10.69 7.84 -6.91
C GLU A 176 -9.22 8.25 -7.06
N THR A 177 -8.96 9.25 -7.90
CA THR A 177 -7.61 9.72 -8.21
C THR A 177 -6.92 10.28 -6.97
N ASN A 178 -7.57 11.20 -6.24
CA ASN A 178 -7.03 11.80 -5.02
C ASN A 178 -6.80 10.75 -3.94
N SER A 179 -7.74 9.81 -3.78
CA SER A 179 -7.61 8.69 -2.85
C SER A 179 -6.40 7.81 -3.18
N LEU A 180 -6.21 7.45 -4.45
CA LEU A 180 -5.06 6.67 -4.90
C LEU A 180 -3.76 7.44 -4.75
N VAL A 181 -3.72 8.73 -5.10
CA VAL A 181 -2.51 9.55 -4.98
C VAL A 181 -2.02 9.59 -3.55
N VAL A 182 -2.90 9.86 -2.59
CA VAL A 182 -2.52 9.93 -1.16
C VAL A 182 -2.14 8.54 -0.63
N ALA A 183 -2.85 7.49 -1.03
CA ALA A 183 -2.52 6.12 -0.63
C ALA A 183 -1.15 5.67 -1.18
N LEU A 184 -0.90 5.88 -2.47
CA LEU A 184 0.37 5.56 -3.12
C LEU A 184 1.51 6.39 -2.54
N LEU A 185 1.27 7.66 -2.22
CA LEU A 185 2.26 8.50 -1.55
C LEU A 185 2.65 7.91 -0.21
N TRP A 186 1.67 7.44 0.59
CA TRP A 186 1.96 6.76 1.84
C TRP A 186 2.82 5.51 1.63
N PHE A 187 2.39 4.59 0.75
CA PHE A 187 3.10 3.33 0.53
C PHE A 187 4.53 3.52 0.00
N LEU A 188 4.76 4.54 -0.81
CA LEU A 188 6.08 4.85 -1.39
C LEU A 188 6.91 5.81 -0.53
N SER A 189 6.38 6.31 0.59
CA SER A 189 7.13 7.15 1.52
C SER A 189 8.00 6.29 2.43
N SER A 190 9.22 6.76 2.69
CA SER A 190 10.11 6.23 3.74
C SER A 190 10.54 7.36 4.67
N GLU A 191 11.10 7.00 5.82
CA GLU A 191 11.63 7.98 6.77
C GLU A 191 12.71 8.86 6.13
N GLU A 192 13.59 8.26 5.32
CA GLU A 192 14.67 8.94 4.60
C GLU A 192 14.10 9.92 3.57
N CYS A 193 13.12 9.49 2.78
CA CYS A 193 12.49 10.33 1.76
C CYS A 193 11.80 11.54 2.42
N VAL A 194 11.03 11.33 3.48
CA VAL A 194 10.29 12.41 4.16
C VAL A 194 11.23 13.37 4.90
N LYS A 195 12.37 12.89 5.43
CA LYS A 195 13.45 13.72 5.98
C LYS A 195 14.17 14.54 4.90
N ALA A 196 14.35 13.98 3.71
CA ALA A 196 14.99 14.65 2.58
C ALA A 196 14.10 15.73 1.92
N GLU A 197 12.78 15.71 2.17
CA GLU A 197 11.87 16.77 1.73
C GLU A 197 12.30 18.14 2.27
N SER A 198 12.24 19.18 1.42
CA SER A 198 12.45 20.56 1.88
C SER A 198 11.34 20.96 2.87
N PRO A 199 11.62 21.83 3.87
CA PRO A 199 10.59 22.30 4.80
C PRO A 199 9.37 22.90 4.10
N LYS A 200 9.60 23.65 3.02
CA LYS A 200 8.54 24.24 2.19
C LYS A 200 7.68 23.17 1.51
N THR A 201 8.30 22.18 0.86
CA THR A 201 7.57 21.07 0.22
C THR A 201 6.71 20.32 1.24
N ARG A 202 7.28 20.06 2.42
CA ARG A 202 6.58 19.37 3.50
C ARG A 202 5.36 20.15 3.97
N GLU A 203 5.52 21.45 4.20
CA GLU A 203 4.43 22.35 4.61
C GLU A 203 3.32 22.41 3.55
N GLU A 204 3.67 22.52 2.26
CA GLU A 204 2.71 22.53 1.15
C GLU A 204 1.92 21.22 1.08
N VAL A 205 2.58 20.07 1.16
CA VAL A 205 1.91 18.75 1.17
C VAL A 205 1.01 18.62 2.40
N MET A 206 1.52 18.98 3.58
CA MET A 206 0.74 18.95 4.81
C MET A 206 -0.49 19.86 4.73
N ALA A 207 -0.36 21.06 4.18
CA ALA A 207 -1.48 21.99 4.02
C ALA A 207 -2.58 21.41 3.12
N ARG A 208 -2.20 20.78 2.01
CA ARG A 208 -3.13 20.17 1.04
C ARG A 208 -3.89 18.98 1.62
N ILE A 209 -3.24 18.10 2.38
CA ILE A 209 -3.90 16.93 2.97
C ILE A 209 -4.57 17.23 4.32
N ARG A 210 -4.28 18.39 4.94
CA ARG A 210 -4.80 18.79 6.26
C ARG A 210 -6.32 18.66 6.40
N PRO A 211 -7.14 19.05 5.41
CA PRO A 211 -8.59 18.92 5.53
C PRO A 211 -9.06 17.47 5.69
N TYR A 212 -8.42 16.51 4.99
CA TYR A 212 -8.72 15.08 5.17
C TYR A 212 -8.41 14.57 6.58
N VAL A 213 -7.45 15.20 7.26
CA VAL A 213 -6.99 14.82 8.60
C VAL A 213 -7.86 15.45 9.69
N LEU A 214 -8.14 16.75 9.59
CA LEU A 214 -8.76 17.52 10.67
C LEU A 214 -10.29 17.64 10.55
N ALA A 215 -10.88 17.42 9.38
CA ALA A 215 -12.32 17.52 9.16
C ALA A 215 -12.99 16.14 9.08
N ALA A 216 -12.82 15.32 10.12
CA ALA A 216 -13.38 13.96 10.18
C ALA A 216 -14.92 13.91 9.99
N PHE A 217 -15.63 15.00 10.26
CA PHE A 217 -17.07 15.13 9.98
C PHE A 217 -17.41 15.14 8.48
N ARG A 218 -16.47 15.56 7.60
CA ARG A 218 -16.60 15.49 6.14
C ARG A 218 -15.97 14.24 5.54
N TYR A 219 -14.90 13.76 6.17
CA TYR A 219 -14.05 12.70 5.66
C TYR A 219 -14.00 11.54 6.67
N PRO A 220 -15.07 10.73 6.76
CA PRO A 220 -15.13 9.65 7.75
C PRO A 220 -14.12 8.55 7.41
N LEU A 221 -13.50 7.97 8.45
CA LEU A 221 -12.52 6.88 8.30
C LEU A 221 -13.15 5.57 7.84
N THR A 222 -14.38 5.33 8.27
CA THR A 222 -15.17 4.18 7.85
C THR A 222 -16.43 4.68 7.17
N PRO A 223 -16.90 4.00 6.10
CA PRO A 223 -18.27 4.15 5.65
C PRO A 223 -19.17 3.56 6.74
N SER A 224 -19.39 4.30 7.81
CA SER A 224 -20.34 3.87 8.83
C SER A 224 -21.72 3.84 8.19
N ASN A 225 -22.51 2.81 8.45
CA ASN A 225 -23.96 2.74 8.17
C ASN A 225 -24.76 3.79 8.98
N ARG A 226 -24.18 4.96 9.25
CA ARG A 226 -24.84 6.01 10.02
C ARG A 226 -26.04 6.53 9.24
N SER A 227 -27.14 6.58 9.99
CA SER A 227 -28.51 6.89 9.63
C SER A 227 -28.69 7.75 8.39
N THR A 228 -29.73 7.38 7.65
CA THR A 228 -30.42 8.02 6.53
C THR A 228 -30.84 9.50 6.74
N ASP A 229 -30.22 10.24 7.66
CA ASP A 229 -30.45 11.68 7.77
C ASP A 229 -29.81 12.36 6.55
N ALA A 230 -30.67 12.61 5.57
CA ALA A 230 -30.38 13.18 4.26
C ALA A 230 -29.81 14.61 4.27
N SER A 231 -29.40 15.13 5.44
CA SER A 231 -28.95 16.51 5.63
C SER A 231 -27.42 16.67 5.67
N MET A 232 -26.64 15.57 5.70
CA MET A 232 -25.18 15.67 5.69
C MET A 232 -24.62 15.78 4.26
N PRO A 233 -23.66 16.70 4.01
CA PRO A 233 -23.15 16.98 2.67
C PRO A 233 -22.40 15.78 2.04
N VAL A 234 -22.48 15.76 0.70
CA VAL A 234 -22.19 14.72 -0.31
C VAL A 234 -20.85 13.95 -0.22
N SER A 235 -19.89 14.33 0.64
CA SER A 235 -18.53 13.74 0.63
C SER A 235 -18.42 12.30 1.16
N VAL A 236 -19.49 11.73 1.71
CA VAL A 236 -19.50 10.37 2.27
C VAL A 236 -19.57 9.27 1.19
N ILE A 237 -20.07 9.59 -0.02
CA ILE A 237 -20.37 8.59 -1.07
C ILE A 237 -19.12 7.85 -1.57
N ALA A 238 -17.94 8.46 -1.49
CA ALA A 238 -16.70 7.86 -2.03
C ALA A 238 -16.14 6.71 -1.16
N ALA A 239 -16.46 6.63 0.13
CA ALA A 239 -15.84 5.66 1.05
C ALA A 239 -16.29 4.20 0.80
N THR A 240 -17.39 3.98 0.07
CA THR A 240 -17.90 2.64 -0.30
C THR A 240 -17.64 2.28 -1.75
N ALA A 241 -17.02 3.16 -2.53
CA ALA A 241 -16.79 2.90 -3.94
C ALA A 241 -15.83 1.72 -4.11
N THR A 242 -16.20 0.78 -4.96
CA THR A 242 -15.33 -0.28 -5.48
C THR A 242 -15.08 -0.04 -6.95
N ARG A 243 -13.91 -0.44 -7.43
CA ARG A 243 -13.60 -0.47 -8.86
C ARG A 243 -13.34 -1.91 -9.28
N GLU A 244 -13.95 -2.30 -10.38
CA GLU A 244 -13.61 -3.54 -11.06
C GLU A 244 -12.22 -3.38 -11.69
N VAL A 245 -11.25 -4.16 -11.20
CA VAL A 245 -9.88 -4.18 -11.70
C VAL A 245 -9.62 -5.54 -12.31
N HIS A 246 -9.13 -5.56 -13.55
CA HIS A 246 -8.65 -6.79 -14.14
C HIS A 246 -7.35 -7.22 -13.46
N TYR A 247 -7.13 -8.50 -13.19
CA TYR A 247 -5.89 -8.98 -12.59
C TYR A 247 -5.67 -10.43 -13.00
N PHE A 248 -4.65 -10.68 -13.82
CA PHE A 248 -4.38 -12.00 -14.43
C PHE A 248 -5.63 -12.65 -15.06
N GLY A 249 -6.33 -11.90 -15.91
CA GLY A 249 -7.53 -12.37 -16.62
C GLY A 249 -8.79 -12.44 -15.74
N ARG A 250 -8.67 -12.29 -14.42
CA ARG A 250 -9.80 -12.25 -13.49
C ARG A 250 -10.28 -10.82 -13.30
N ARG A 251 -11.55 -10.64 -12.95
CA ARG A 251 -12.11 -9.35 -12.52
C ARG A 251 -12.21 -9.39 -11.00
N ILE A 252 -11.61 -8.42 -10.34
CA ILE A 252 -11.64 -8.28 -8.88
C ILE A 252 -12.22 -6.92 -8.53
N ASP A 253 -13.12 -6.89 -7.56
CA ASP A 253 -13.62 -5.63 -7.01
C ASP A 253 -12.67 -5.16 -5.92
N VAL A 254 -11.99 -4.04 -6.18
CA VAL A 254 -11.05 -3.44 -5.24
C VAL A 254 -11.68 -2.19 -4.64
N PRO A 255 -11.79 -2.08 -3.30
CA PRO A 255 -12.30 -0.87 -2.68
C PRO A 255 -11.34 0.29 -2.92
N VAL A 256 -11.88 1.48 -3.20
CA VAL A 256 -11.11 2.72 -3.25
C VAL A 256 -10.46 2.93 -1.88
N PRO A 257 -9.14 3.19 -1.81
CA PRO A 257 -8.47 3.42 -0.54
C PRO A 257 -9.11 4.60 0.20
N ALA A 258 -9.40 4.43 1.49
CA ALA A 258 -9.96 5.51 2.30
C ALA A 258 -8.91 6.62 2.49
N VAL A 259 -9.03 7.69 1.68
CA VAL A 259 -8.11 8.83 1.69
C VAL A 259 -7.76 9.37 3.09
N PRO A 260 -8.68 9.42 4.09
CA PRO A 260 -8.35 10.02 5.38
C PRO A 260 -7.33 9.20 6.16
N ILE A 261 -7.36 7.87 6.06
CA ILE A 261 -6.39 6.99 6.74
C ILE A 261 -4.98 7.28 6.24
N TYR A 262 -4.81 7.31 4.92
CA TYR A 262 -3.51 7.57 4.30
C TYR A 262 -3.06 9.02 4.47
N ALA A 263 -4.00 9.98 4.45
CA ALA A 263 -3.71 11.38 4.72
C ALA A 263 -3.22 11.59 6.15
N ILE A 264 -3.84 10.94 7.14
CA ILE A 264 -3.39 10.97 8.54
C ILE A 264 -1.95 10.46 8.63
N LEU A 265 -1.65 9.30 8.07
CA LEU A 265 -0.31 8.71 8.11
C LEU A 265 0.74 9.60 7.41
N CYS A 266 0.41 10.12 6.22
CA CYS A 266 1.25 11.07 5.48
C CYS A 266 1.48 12.39 6.24
N TYR A 267 0.46 12.87 6.97
CA TYR A 267 0.52 14.12 7.72
C TYR A 267 1.38 13.99 8.98
N PHE A 268 1.15 12.93 9.76
CA PHE A 268 1.90 12.70 11.00
C PHE A 268 3.38 12.45 10.74
N THR A 269 3.72 11.61 9.75
CA THR A 269 5.14 11.33 9.44
C THR A 269 5.90 12.59 9.02
N ARG A 270 5.24 13.52 8.33
CA ARG A 270 5.81 14.83 7.99
C ARG A 270 5.90 15.74 9.21
N LEU A 271 4.82 15.85 9.99
CA LEU A 271 4.81 16.63 11.23
C LEU A 271 5.94 16.22 12.18
N GLU A 272 6.25 14.92 12.24
CA GLU A 272 7.25 14.32 13.12
C GLU A 272 8.71 14.61 12.74
N VAL A 273 8.99 15.04 11.51
CA VAL A 273 10.35 15.42 11.13
C VAL A 273 10.78 16.68 11.88
N VAL A 274 9.85 17.60 12.15
CA VAL A 274 10.13 18.79 12.94
C VAL A 274 10.13 18.40 14.41
N SER A 275 11.32 18.30 15.00
CA SER A 275 11.44 18.06 16.43
C SER A 275 10.83 19.25 17.18
N PRO A 276 9.90 19.02 18.13
CA PRO A 276 9.27 20.12 18.85
C PRO A 276 10.33 20.87 19.65
N THR A 277 10.29 22.20 19.58
CA THR A 277 11.18 23.06 20.37
C THR A 277 10.75 23.03 21.83
N PHE A 278 11.67 22.69 22.73
CA PHE A 278 11.42 22.77 24.16
C PHE A 278 11.28 24.24 24.58
N PRO A 279 10.17 24.63 25.21
CA PRO A 279 10.09 25.93 25.85
C PRO A 279 11.22 26.06 26.88
N GLY A 280 11.96 27.17 26.87
CA GLY A 280 13.13 27.36 27.75
C GLY A 280 12.83 27.27 29.25
N HIS A 281 11.55 27.34 29.65
CA HIS A 281 11.12 27.16 31.04
C HIS A 281 11.06 25.68 31.49
N ILE A 282 11.04 24.73 30.56
CA ILE A 282 11.27 23.30 30.85
C ILE A 282 12.78 23.11 31.01
N GLY A 283 13.31 23.65 32.11
CA GLY A 283 14.73 23.67 32.39
C GLY A 283 15.35 22.27 32.53
N GLN A 284 16.66 22.18 32.33
CA GLN A 284 17.51 21.02 32.62
C GLN A 284 17.62 20.77 34.15
N LYS A 285 16.50 20.72 34.85
CA LYS A 285 16.52 20.52 36.30
C LYS A 285 16.93 19.09 36.57
N THR A 286 18.12 18.93 37.14
CA THR A 286 18.67 17.68 37.65
C THR A 286 17.68 17.03 38.62
N GLN A 287 17.68 15.69 38.65
CA GLN A 287 16.74 14.77 39.31
C GLN A 287 16.39 15.07 40.79
N THR A 288 17.10 15.99 41.44
CA THR A 288 17.01 16.29 42.87
C THR A 288 15.97 17.34 43.26
N GLN A 289 15.37 18.11 42.33
CA GLN A 289 14.24 19.01 42.65
C GLN A 289 12.89 18.28 42.57
N VAL A 290 12.66 17.42 43.56
CA VAL A 290 11.41 16.70 43.79
C VAL A 290 10.34 17.69 44.27
N GLN A 291 9.44 18.14 43.38
CA GLN A 291 8.01 18.47 43.67
C GLN A 291 7.30 19.31 42.57
N THR A 292 7.94 19.66 41.46
CA THR A 292 7.21 20.37 40.39
C THR A 292 6.22 19.44 39.68
N ARG A 293 4.91 19.73 39.80
CA ARG A 293 3.85 19.14 38.97
C ARG A 293 4.02 19.64 37.53
N GLY A 294 4.36 18.76 36.60
CA GLY A 294 4.45 19.07 35.16
C GLY A 294 5.21 17.98 34.39
N PRO A 295 5.09 17.98 33.05
CA PRO A 295 5.88 17.09 32.19
C PRO A 295 7.36 17.42 32.33
N ARG A 296 8.18 16.38 32.49
CA ARG A 296 9.63 16.52 32.52
C ARG A 296 10.18 16.48 31.10
N ARG A 297 11.43 16.90 30.95
CA ARG A 297 12.14 16.81 29.67
C ARG A 297 12.18 15.37 29.17
N GLU A 298 12.41 14.42 30.06
CA GLU A 298 12.46 12.99 29.74
C GLU A 298 11.11 12.47 29.21
N ASP A 299 9.99 12.98 29.74
CA ASP A 299 8.65 12.60 29.26
C ASP A 299 8.42 13.08 27.82
N VAL A 300 8.90 14.28 27.50
CA VAL A 300 8.80 14.86 26.15
C VAL A 300 9.76 14.16 25.19
N GLU A 301 10.99 13.84 25.60
CA GLU A 301 11.93 13.04 24.81
C GLU A 301 11.39 11.64 24.54
N HIS A 302 10.80 10.99 25.55
CA HIS A 302 10.10 9.71 25.38
C HIS A 302 8.95 9.85 24.38
N PHE A 303 8.11 10.86 24.50
CA PHE A 303 7.04 11.12 23.53
C PHE A 303 7.57 11.30 22.10
N ILE A 304 8.61 12.12 21.91
CA ILE A 304 9.21 12.36 20.60
C ILE A 304 9.76 11.07 19.99
N ASN A 305 10.37 10.20 20.80
CA ASN A 305 11.07 9.02 20.29
C ASN A 305 10.15 7.80 20.14
N GLU A 306 9.23 7.60 21.07
CA GLU A 306 8.42 6.38 21.19
C GLU A 306 7.00 6.51 20.62
N CYS A 307 6.47 7.73 20.50
CA CYS A 307 5.12 7.96 19.96
C CYS A 307 5.13 8.40 18.49
N ARG A 308 6.19 8.09 17.74
CA ARG A 308 6.28 8.36 16.30
C ARG A 308 5.39 7.42 15.51
N THR A 309 4.90 7.90 14.38
CA THR A 309 4.20 7.12 13.38
C THR A 309 5.23 6.26 12.65
N PRO A 310 5.23 4.94 12.85
CA PRO A 310 6.18 4.08 12.17
C PRO A 310 5.85 4.05 10.68
N PHE A 311 6.87 4.09 9.85
CA PHE A 311 6.74 3.61 8.47
C PHE A 311 6.61 2.09 8.50
N GLU A 312 5.85 1.54 7.57
CA GLU A 312 5.82 0.09 7.39
C GLU A 312 7.22 -0.35 6.95
N PRO A 313 7.93 -1.15 7.77
CA PRO A 313 9.28 -1.56 7.47
C PRO A 313 9.21 -2.59 6.34
N TRP A 314 9.43 -2.06 5.15
CA TRP A 314 9.54 -2.76 3.89
C TRP A 314 10.74 -3.75 3.84
N ASP A 315 11.67 -3.65 4.78
CA ASP A 315 12.84 -4.51 4.90
C ASP A 315 12.53 -5.95 5.37
N GLY A 316 11.27 -6.28 5.66
CA GLY A 316 10.84 -7.66 5.93
C GLY A 316 11.33 -8.25 7.26
N GLU A 317 12.19 -7.56 8.00
CA GLU A 317 12.74 -8.03 9.27
C GLU A 317 11.82 -7.72 10.47
N ALA A 318 10.89 -6.77 10.33
CA ALA A 318 10.21 -6.18 11.49
C ALA A 318 8.71 -6.51 11.68
N LEU A 319 8.09 -7.35 10.84
CA LEU A 319 6.67 -7.74 11.01
C LEU A 319 6.42 -8.86 12.04
N GLY A 320 7.29 -8.99 13.04
CA GLY A 320 6.85 -9.55 14.31
C GLY A 320 6.00 -8.47 15.01
N PRO A 321 4.86 -8.79 15.64
CA PRO A 321 4.20 -7.84 16.51
C PRO A 321 5.23 -7.31 17.49
N ARG A 322 5.58 -6.02 17.40
CA ARG A 322 6.29 -5.30 18.47
C ARG A 322 5.30 -5.11 19.61
N CYS A 323 4.75 -6.21 20.13
CA CYS A 323 4.10 -6.24 21.43
C CYS A 323 5.24 -6.05 22.43
N VAL A 324 5.51 -4.79 22.76
CA VAL A 324 6.47 -4.41 23.79
C VAL A 324 5.92 -4.91 25.12
N GLY A 325 6.38 -6.10 25.51
CA GLY A 325 6.29 -6.63 26.87
C GLY A 325 5.25 -7.72 27.08
N GLY A 326 5.74 -8.90 27.47
CA GLY A 326 4.99 -9.83 28.30
C GLY A 326 5.03 -11.30 27.90
N GLY A 327 6.20 -11.96 27.98
CA GLY A 327 6.29 -13.40 28.26
C GLY A 327 5.94 -14.38 27.14
N GLY A 328 6.98 -14.88 26.46
CA GLY A 328 7.17 -16.32 26.17
C GLY A 328 6.19 -17.10 25.28
N GLY A 329 5.10 -16.52 24.79
CA GLY A 329 4.13 -17.23 23.95
C GLY A 329 4.37 -17.00 22.47
N ARG A 330 5.23 -17.79 21.82
CA ARG A 330 5.26 -17.88 20.34
C ARG A 330 3.94 -18.51 19.87
N ALA A 331 2.92 -17.69 19.63
CA ALA A 331 1.74 -18.10 18.89
C ALA A 331 2.19 -18.37 17.44
N ARG A 332 2.47 -19.64 17.15
CA ARG A 332 2.70 -20.13 15.80
C ARG A 332 1.37 -19.99 15.08
N ALA A 333 1.20 -18.94 14.28
CA ALA A 333 0.09 -18.81 13.34
C ALA A 333 0.24 -19.93 12.30
N GLU A 334 -0.30 -21.10 12.62
CA GLU A 334 -0.56 -22.13 11.62
C GLU A 334 -1.63 -21.57 10.70
N SER A 335 -1.19 -21.15 9.51
CA SER A 335 -2.03 -20.75 8.40
C SER A 335 -2.98 -21.90 8.09
N VAL A 336 -4.21 -21.81 8.60
CA VAL A 336 -5.29 -22.73 8.26
C VAL A 336 -5.48 -22.64 6.75
N ASN A 337 -5.31 -23.78 6.10
CA ASN A 337 -5.38 -23.97 4.65
C ASN A 337 -6.86 -23.87 4.22
N CYS A 338 -7.39 -22.65 4.11
CA CYS A 338 -8.74 -22.39 3.59
C CYS A 338 -8.70 -22.23 2.05
N ASP A 339 -9.81 -22.59 1.41
CA ASP A 339 -9.99 -22.81 -0.03
C ASP A 339 -9.33 -21.80 -0.98
N ARG A 340 -8.65 -22.32 -2.02
CA ARG A 340 -7.79 -21.60 -2.97
C ARG A 340 -8.47 -20.55 -3.86
N ASP A 341 -9.80 -20.55 -3.99
CA ASP A 341 -10.49 -19.64 -4.92
C ASP A 341 -11.05 -18.35 -4.27
N VAL A 342 -11.14 -18.28 -2.94
CA VAL A 342 -11.56 -17.06 -2.21
C VAL A 342 -10.36 -16.16 -1.85
N ASP A 343 -9.16 -16.56 -2.25
CA ASP A 343 -7.91 -16.06 -1.67
C ASP A 343 -7.29 -14.85 -2.39
N LEU A 344 -7.70 -14.52 -3.61
CA LEU A 344 -7.11 -13.38 -4.34
C LEU A 344 -7.44 -12.03 -3.71
N THR A 345 -8.72 -11.80 -3.42
CA THR A 345 -9.17 -10.56 -2.77
C THR A 345 -8.64 -10.48 -1.34
N ARG A 346 -8.52 -11.64 -0.66
CA ARG A 346 -7.91 -11.75 0.68
C ARG A 346 -6.39 -11.59 0.68
N SER A 347 -5.69 -11.93 -0.39
CA SER A 347 -4.23 -11.74 -0.50
C SER A 347 -3.86 -10.30 -0.80
N LEU A 348 -4.75 -9.51 -1.42
CA LEU A 348 -4.54 -8.08 -1.68
C LEU A 348 -4.99 -7.19 -0.51
N LEU A 349 -5.78 -7.73 0.42
CA LEU A 349 -6.23 -7.05 1.62
C LEU A 349 -5.43 -7.59 2.80
N ALA A 350 -4.76 -6.72 3.55
CA ALA A 350 -4.01 -7.13 4.74
C ALA A 350 -4.88 -8.06 5.61
N THR A 351 -4.41 -9.28 5.84
CA THR A 351 -5.19 -10.28 6.56
C THR A 351 -5.24 -9.88 8.03
N TYR A 352 -6.32 -9.20 8.41
CA TYR A 352 -6.66 -9.01 9.81
C TYR A 352 -6.74 -10.37 10.49
N PHE A 353 -5.96 -10.56 11.56
CA PHE A 353 -6.05 -11.74 12.40
C PHE A 353 -6.64 -11.35 13.76
N PRO A 354 -7.63 -12.11 14.28
CA PRO A 354 -8.14 -11.86 15.62
C PRO A 354 -7.03 -11.89 16.67
N GLY A 355 -7.05 -10.92 17.58
CA GLY A 355 -6.02 -10.65 18.56
C GLY A 355 -4.99 -9.60 18.11
N SER A 356 -4.91 -9.27 16.81
CA SER A 356 -3.95 -8.27 16.30
C SER A 356 -4.16 -6.87 16.88
N LEU A 357 -5.39 -6.55 17.30
CA LEU A 357 -5.70 -5.26 17.93
C LEU A 357 -5.56 -5.28 19.45
N SER A 358 -5.44 -6.47 20.07
CA SER A 358 -5.29 -6.57 21.52
C SER A 358 -3.88 -6.22 21.96
N GLY A 359 -3.76 -5.45 23.03
CA GLY A 359 -2.46 -5.12 23.62
C GLY A 359 -2.35 -3.66 24.03
N ARG A 360 -1.12 -3.27 24.36
CA ARG A 360 -0.76 -1.88 24.65
C ARG A 360 -0.38 -1.17 23.37
N TRP A 361 -1.06 -0.07 23.12
CA TRP A 361 -0.85 0.81 22.00
C TRP A 361 -0.29 2.14 22.51
N MET A 362 0.69 2.64 21.78
CA MET A 362 1.31 3.92 22.02
C MET A 362 1.36 4.66 20.70
N GLY A 363 1.03 5.94 20.73
CA GLY A 363 1.03 6.78 19.55
C GLY A 363 0.79 8.23 19.91
N SER A 364 0.31 8.97 18.92
CA SER A 364 0.06 10.40 19.03
C SER A 364 -1.37 10.73 18.62
N SER A 365 -1.96 11.72 19.27
CA SER A 365 -3.25 12.31 18.92
C SER A 365 -3.05 13.78 18.58
N ILE A 366 -3.74 14.26 17.55
CA ILE A 366 -3.83 15.68 17.21
C ILE A 366 -5.25 16.14 17.51
N ILE A 367 -5.36 17.27 18.20
CA ILE A 367 -6.65 17.87 18.54
C ILE A 367 -6.75 19.20 17.79
N PRO A 368 -7.73 19.37 16.87
CA PRO A 368 -8.00 20.67 16.27
C PRO A 368 -8.60 21.63 17.32
N CYS A 369 -8.50 22.94 17.07
CA CYS A 369 -9.22 23.92 17.90
C CYS A 369 -10.72 23.58 17.93
N ILE A 370 -11.27 23.32 19.11
CA ILE A 370 -12.66 22.84 19.26
C ILE A 370 -13.70 23.88 18.78
N ASN A 371 -13.39 25.17 18.94
CA ASN A 371 -14.28 26.25 18.51
C ASN A 371 -14.33 26.32 16.97
N ASP A 372 -13.17 26.23 16.32
CA ASP A 372 -13.09 26.23 14.86
C ASP A 372 -13.70 24.96 14.27
N TYR A 373 -13.40 23.80 14.86
CA TYR A 373 -13.99 22.53 14.44
C TYR A 373 -15.52 22.55 14.53
N ARG A 374 -16.09 23.04 15.65
CA ARG A 374 -17.54 23.22 15.80
C ARG A 374 -18.09 24.21 14.79
N HIS A 375 -17.38 25.30 14.52
CA HIS A 375 -17.77 26.29 13.52
C HIS A 375 -17.84 25.67 12.12
N TRP A 376 -16.84 24.89 11.70
CA TRP A 376 -16.86 24.22 10.39
C TRP A 376 -17.94 23.13 10.30
N MET A 377 -18.15 22.38 11.40
CA MET A 377 -19.16 21.35 11.48
C MET A 377 -20.59 21.92 11.35
N ASN A 378 -20.84 23.09 11.95
CA ASN A 378 -22.14 23.76 11.90
C ASN A 378 -22.37 24.55 10.61
N ASN A 379 -21.33 24.81 9.81
CA ASN A 379 -21.40 25.58 8.57
C ASN A 379 -20.88 24.73 7.38
N PRO A 380 -21.67 23.77 6.87
CA PRO A 380 -21.24 22.87 5.80
C PRO A 380 -20.99 23.56 4.46
N GLU A 381 -21.44 24.80 4.29
CA GLU A 381 -21.19 25.59 3.08
C GLU A 381 -19.96 26.51 3.18
N ALA A 382 -19.42 26.71 4.40
CA ALA A 382 -18.26 27.55 4.61
C ALA A 382 -17.05 26.99 3.83
N PRO A 383 -16.24 27.86 3.21
CA PRO A 383 -15.03 27.41 2.56
C PRO A 383 -14.07 26.80 3.58
N ALA A 384 -13.13 25.96 3.12
CA ALA A 384 -12.06 25.52 4.00
C ALA A 384 -11.30 26.75 4.52
N PRO A 385 -11.01 26.83 5.83
CA PRO A 385 -10.22 27.93 6.37
C PRO A 385 -8.81 27.91 5.77
N GLU A 386 -8.24 29.10 5.54
CA GLU A 386 -6.86 29.24 5.04
C GLU A 386 -5.85 28.57 5.98
N SER A 387 -6.09 28.64 7.29
CA SER A 387 -5.32 27.95 8.32
C SER A 387 -6.22 27.08 9.19
N MET A 388 -6.07 25.75 9.09
CA MET A 388 -6.56 24.84 10.13
C MET A 388 -5.47 24.66 11.18
N GLU A 389 -5.44 25.51 12.19
CA GLU A 389 -4.47 25.40 13.27
C GLU A 389 -4.77 24.18 14.15
N MET A 390 -3.71 23.44 14.47
CA MET A 390 -3.79 22.38 15.46
C MET A 390 -3.65 23.01 16.84
N PHE A 391 -4.51 22.65 17.78
CA PHE A 391 -4.39 23.14 19.15
C PHE A 391 -3.19 22.51 19.85
N CYS A 392 -3.11 21.18 19.79
CA CYS A 392 -1.96 20.46 20.32
C CYS A 392 -1.83 19.07 19.70
N ARG A 393 -0.63 18.51 19.86
CA ARG A 393 -0.35 17.09 19.70
C ARG A 393 -0.03 16.53 21.09
N GLN A 394 -0.64 15.41 21.46
CA GLN A 394 -0.44 14.77 22.76
C GLN A 394 -0.15 13.27 22.60
N PRO A 395 0.59 12.66 23.53
CA PRO A 395 0.75 11.22 23.57
C PRO A 395 -0.61 10.53 23.77
N LEU A 396 -0.79 9.40 23.09
CA LEU A 396 -1.94 8.53 23.24
C LEU A 396 -1.46 7.15 23.68
N TYR A 397 -1.85 6.75 24.88
CA TYR A 397 -1.60 5.41 25.42
C TYR A 397 -2.92 4.70 25.61
N LEU A 398 -3.10 3.56 24.95
CA LEU A 398 -4.32 2.78 25.01
C LEU A 398 -3.99 1.33 25.35
N THR A 399 -4.86 0.68 26.10
CA THR A 399 -4.87 -0.79 26.18
C THR A 399 -6.15 -1.24 25.53
N LEU A 400 -6.02 -1.90 24.38
CA LEU A 400 -7.14 -2.43 23.63
C LEU A 400 -7.30 -3.91 23.96
N GLN A 401 -8.54 -4.33 24.13
CA GLN A 401 -8.92 -5.73 24.23
C GLN A 401 -9.91 -6.00 23.11
N GLU A 402 -9.56 -6.94 22.24
CA GLU A 402 -10.40 -7.33 21.13
C GLU A 402 -11.41 -8.38 21.60
N HIS A 403 -12.69 -8.11 21.34
CA HIS A 403 -13.77 -9.04 21.59
C HIS A 403 -14.31 -9.50 20.23
N PHE A 404 -14.30 -10.81 19.99
CA PHE A 404 -14.86 -11.39 18.77
C PHE A 404 -16.22 -12.01 19.09
N CYS A 405 -17.25 -11.65 18.31
CA CYS A 405 -18.57 -12.26 18.40
C CYS A 405 -18.79 -13.19 17.20
N PHE A 406 -18.94 -14.49 17.44
CA PHE A 406 -19.38 -15.43 16.42
C PHE A 406 -20.90 -15.37 16.35
N LYS A 407 -21.44 -14.69 15.33
CA LYS A 407 -22.85 -14.87 14.98
C LYS A 407 -23.01 -16.25 14.35
N LYS A 408 -23.51 -17.23 15.11
CA LYS A 408 -23.89 -18.53 14.55
C LYS A 408 -24.96 -18.27 13.50
N SER A 409 -24.65 -18.51 12.21
CA SER A 409 -25.69 -18.50 11.19
C SER A 409 -26.62 -19.65 11.52
N VAL A 410 -27.80 -19.32 12.07
CA VAL A 410 -28.89 -20.29 12.19
C VAL A 410 -29.29 -20.58 10.75
N ASN A 411 -28.66 -21.59 10.14
CA ASN A 411 -29.13 -22.14 8.90
C ASN A 411 -30.52 -22.70 9.20
N GLY A 412 -31.54 -21.93 8.83
CA GLY A 412 -32.93 -22.33 8.86
C GLY A 412 -33.15 -23.47 7.87
N GLY A 413 -32.67 -24.66 8.22
CA GLY A 413 -33.23 -25.89 7.72
C GLY A 413 -34.64 -25.97 8.26
N HIS A 414 -35.62 -25.68 7.41
CA HIS A 414 -37.03 -25.88 7.73
C HIS A 414 -37.25 -27.28 8.31
N GLY A 415 -37.77 -27.33 9.54
CA GLY A 415 -38.55 -28.47 10.01
C GLY A 415 -37.90 -29.36 11.06
N GLN A 416 -37.55 -28.81 12.22
CA GLN A 416 -37.84 -29.50 13.49
C GLN A 416 -37.76 -28.49 14.64
N ALA A 417 -38.88 -28.31 15.33
CA ALA A 417 -38.95 -27.56 16.57
C ALA A 417 -38.07 -28.28 17.62
N ILE A 418 -36.86 -27.77 17.83
CA ILE A 418 -36.09 -28.05 19.03
C ILE A 418 -36.13 -26.73 19.80
N GLU A 419 -37.07 -26.65 20.74
CA GLU A 419 -37.04 -25.72 21.85
C GLU A 419 -35.82 -26.07 22.72
N ASP A 420 -34.64 -25.58 22.34
CA ASP A 420 -33.50 -25.46 23.25
C ASP A 420 -32.99 -24.02 23.17
N GLU A 421 -33.53 -23.19 24.06
CA GLU A 421 -32.93 -21.93 24.48
C GLU A 421 -31.56 -22.21 25.10
N LEU A 422 -30.51 -22.25 24.27
CA LEU A 422 -29.17 -22.09 24.77
C LEU A 422 -28.85 -20.59 24.84
N PRO A 423 -28.48 -20.06 26.02
CA PRO A 423 -28.13 -18.66 26.19
C PRO A 423 -26.90 -18.35 25.33
N GLU A 424 -26.85 -17.14 24.77
CA GLU A 424 -25.66 -16.54 24.18
C GLU A 424 -24.50 -16.68 25.19
N THR A 425 -23.69 -17.72 25.04
CA THR A 425 -22.58 -18.00 25.95
C THR A 425 -21.42 -17.14 25.51
N TRP A 426 -21.27 -16.00 26.18
CA TRP A 426 -20.05 -15.22 26.19
C TRP A 426 -18.90 -16.12 26.62
N VAL A 427 -17.99 -16.45 25.70
CA VAL A 427 -16.70 -17.04 26.08
C VAL A 427 -15.79 -15.87 26.48
N GLU A 428 -15.96 -15.37 27.70
CA GLU A 428 -14.92 -14.57 28.33
C GLU A 428 -13.72 -15.50 28.57
N ARG A 429 -12.58 -15.23 27.89
CA ARG A 429 -11.30 -15.68 28.44
C ARG A 429 -11.09 -14.87 29.72
N GLU A 430 -11.11 -15.55 30.86
CA GLU A 430 -10.98 -14.96 32.18
C GLU A 430 -9.82 -13.95 32.31
N ALA A 431 -10.17 -12.85 32.99
CA ALA A 431 -9.35 -11.93 33.77
C ALA A 431 -8.45 -10.89 33.06
N GLY A 432 -9.02 -9.69 32.88
CA GLY A 432 -8.27 -8.43 32.81
C GLY A 432 -9.15 -7.24 33.18
N ARG A 433 -8.99 -6.69 34.40
CA ARG A 433 -9.70 -5.48 34.85
C ARG A 433 -9.36 -4.28 33.97
N VAL A 434 -10.38 -3.57 33.47
CA VAL A 434 -10.21 -2.26 32.82
C VAL A 434 -9.83 -1.23 33.89
N HIS A 435 -8.66 -0.61 33.76
CA HIS A 435 -8.31 0.64 34.44
C HIS A 435 -8.29 1.76 33.40
N SER A 436 -9.37 2.53 33.34
CA SER A 436 -9.36 3.85 32.72
C SER A 436 -8.68 4.81 33.70
N SER A 437 -7.36 4.98 33.58
CA SER A 437 -6.71 6.14 34.18
C SER A 437 -6.71 7.26 33.16
N SER A 438 -7.77 8.06 33.16
CA SER A 438 -7.69 9.40 32.56
C SER A 438 -6.78 10.22 33.47
N MET A 439 -5.51 10.38 33.10
CA MET A 439 -4.74 11.52 33.58
C MET A 439 -5.29 12.77 32.90
N VAL A 440 -6.44 13.23 33.38
CA VAL A 440 -6.71 14.67 33.39
C VAL A 440 -5.95 15.17 34.60
N ARG A 441 -4.79 15.79 34.37
CA ARG A 441 -4.03 16.51 35.38
C ARG A 441 -3.94 17.97 34.98
#